data_AF-A0A7Y7IR38-F1
#
_entry.id   AF-A0A7Y7IR38-F1
#
_cell.length_a   1.000
_cell.length_b   1.000
_cell.length_c   1.000
_cell.angle_alpha   90.00
_cell.angle_beta   90.00
_cell.angle_gamma   90.00
#
_symmetry.space_group_name_H-M   'P 1'
#
loop_
_entity.id
_entity.type
_entity.pdbx_description
1 polymer ?
#
loop_
_entity_poly.entity_id
_entity_poly.type
_entity_poly.pdbx_seq_one_letter_code
_entity_poly.pdbx_strand_id
1 'polypeptide(L)'
;MLMAENSQAWRTDPASLREVIDDPQIFENRLPTAPPLERVWILGMLGRLKEAAREGEAILATASNRFHPLLILAQVYLRQYRWHDAAMLQEEALQGARKLAREALVREQIGKRLFDEGRYQAAAAELEWAMDLYRTTGRSESQTTACALALARAREESFKQNQ
;
A
#
# COMPACT_ATOMS: atom_id res chain seq x y z
N MET A 1 -4.85 0.15 -12.07
CA MET A 1 -6.21 0.00 -11.50
C MET A 1 -6.42 -1.50 -11.38
N LEU A 2 -6.21 -2.08 -10.20
CA LEU A 2 -6.26 -3.54 -10.05
C LEU A 2 -7.47 -4.06 -9.28
N MET A 3 -8.25 -3.23 -8.58
CA MET A 3 -9.31 -3.75 -7.71
C MET A 3 -10.58 -2.91 -7.86
N ALA A 4 -11.72 -3.58 -7.99
CA ALA A 4 -13.02 -2.97 -8.20
C ALA A 4 -13.37 -1.99 -7.07
N GLU A 5 -13.76 -0.78 -7.44
CA GLU A 5 -14.22 0.29 -6.56
C GLU A 5 -15.61 -0.02 -5.99
N ASN A 6 -15.73 -0.99 -5.10
CA ASN A 6 -16.82 -0.97 -4.12
C ASN A 6 -16.37 -0.09 -2.95
N SER A 7 -16.45 1.22 -3.16
CA SER A 7 -16.06 2.29 -2.23
C SER A 7 -16.87 2.31 -0.91
N GLN A 8 -17.80 1.38 -0.72
CA GLN A 8 -18.63 1.24 0.49
C GLN A 8 -18.17 0.16 1.47
N ALA A 9 -17.27 -0.76 1.08
CA ALA A 9 -16.90 -1.90 1.95
C ALA A 9 -15.65 -1.66 2.81
N TRP A 10 -14.83 -0.69 2.43
CA TRP A 10 -13.58 -0.36 3.11
C TRP A 10 -13.21 1.10 2.83
N ARG A 11 -12.36 1.66 3.70
CA ARG A 11 -11.86 3.03 3.58
C ARG A 11 -10.38 3.10 3.97
N THR A 12 -9.72 4.17 3.58
CA THR A 12 -8.45 4.54 4.20
C THR A 12 -8.75 5.31 5.48
N ASP A 13 -8.28 4.81 6.61
CA ASP A 13 -8.39 5.51 7.88
C ASP A 13 -7.50 6.77 7.87
N PRO A 14 -8.06 7.98 8.02
CA PRO A 14 -7.27 9.21 7.86
C PRO A 14 -6.23 9.43 8.96
N ALA A 15 -6.39 8.76 10.12
CA ALA A 15 -5.44 8.88 11.22
C ALA A 15 -4.20 8.01 11.00
N SER A 16 -4.40 6.74 10.64
CA SER A 16 -3.33 5.75 10.44
C SER A 16 -2.87 5.60 8.98
N LEU A 17 -3.61 6.15 8.02
CA LEU A 17 -3.42 5.95 6.57
C LEU A 17 -3.54 4.48 6.11
N ARG A 18 -4.04 3.60 6.98
CA ARG A 18 -4.24 2.17 6.71
C ARG A 18 -5.61 1.94 6.11
N GLU A 19 -5.71 0.94 5.24
CA GLU A 19 -7.00 0.46 4.76
C GLU A 19 -7.71 -0.30 5.91
N VAL A 20 -8.96 0.08 6.21
CA VAL A 20 -9.79 -0.56 7.22
C VAL A 20 -11.08 -1.06 6.58
N ILE A 21 -11.52 -2.24 7.00
CA ILE A 21 -12.77 -2.84 6.55
C ILE A 21 -13.91 -2.21 7.35
N ASP A 22 -14.95 -1.73 6.66
CA ASP A 22 -16.19 -1.31 7.30
C ASP A 22 -17.23 -2.46 7.32
N ASP A 23 -17.21 -3.37 6.33
CA ASP A 23 -18.03 -4.59 6.31
C ASP A 23 -17.20 -5.84 5.96
N PRO A 24 -16.81 -6.67 6.95
CA PRO A 24 -16.01 -7.87 6.72
C PRO A 24 -16.76 -8.99 5.99
N GLN A 25 -18.10 -9.01 6.04
CA GLN A 25 -18.87 -10.08 5.40
C GLN A 25 -18.75 -10.02 3.87
N ILE A 26 -18.67 -8.80 3.30
CA ILE A 26 -18.44 -8.60 1.87
C ILE A 26 -17.13 -9.27 1.43
N PHE A 27 -16.09 -9.17 2.25
CA PHE A 27 -14.78 -9.72 1.98
C PHE A 27 -14.74 -11.24 2.17
N GLU A 28 -15.33 -11.75 3.25
CA GLU A 28 -15.45 -13.19 3.48
C GLU A 28 -16.21 -13.90 2.36
N ASN A 29 -17.28 -13.28 1.84
CA ASN A 29 -18.06 -13.83 0.73
C ASN A 29 -17.29 -13.85 -0.61
N ARG A 30 -16.39 -12.88 -0.83
CA ARG A 30 -15.55 -12.79 -2.04
C ARG A 30 -14.34 -13.71 -2.00
N LEU A 31 -13.83 -14.00 -0.81
CA LEU A 31 -12.58 -14.73 -0.61
C LEU A 31 -12.48 -16.08 -1.35
N PRO A 32 -13.53 -16.92 -1.47
CA PRO A 32 -13.44 -18.21 -2.15
C PRO A 32 -13.23 -18.11 -3.66
N THR A 33 -13.66 -17.02 -4.29
CA THR A 33 -13.60 -16.80 -5.74
C THR A 33 -12.60 -15.72 -6.15
N ALA A 34 -11.94 -15.10 -5.18
CA ALA A 34 -10.97 -14.03 -5.41
C ALA A 34 -9.75 -14.53 -6.22
N PRO A 35 -9.32 -13.78 -7.25
CA PRO A 35 -8.05 -14.01 -7.93
C PRO A 35 -6.87 -14.06 -6.95
N PRO A 36 -5.76 -14.75 -7.25
CA PRO A 36 -4.69 -15.02 -6.26
C PRO A 36 -4.14 -13.80 -5.53
N LEU A 37 -3.80 -12.72 -6.24
CA LEU A 37 -3.29 -11.49 -5.60
C LEU A 37 -4.36 -10.71 -4.83
N GLU A 38 -5.60 -10.72 -5.34
CA GLU A 38 -6.73 -10.13 -4.62
C GLU A 38 -7.00 -10.88 -3.33
N ARG A 39 -6.95 -12.22 -3.37
CA ARG A 39 -7.11 -13.09 -2.20
C ARG A 39 -6.09 -12.75 -1.10
N VAL A 40 -4.81 -12.57 -1.45
CA VAL A 40 -3.79 -12.15 -0.47
C VAL A 40 -4.14 -10.81 0.17
N TRP A 41 -4.59 -9.84 -0.62
CA TRP A 41 -5.00 -8.54 -0.10
C TRP A 41 -6.22 -8.66 0.82
N ILE A 42 -7.26 -9.42 0.42
CA ILE A 42 -8.46 -9.67 1.23
C ILE A 42 -8.08 -10.34 2.56
N LEU A 43 -7.24 -11.37 2.54
CA LEU A 43 -6.73 -12.02 3.76
C LEU A 43 -6.00 -11.03 4.67
N GLY A 44 -5.19 -10.13 4.08
CA GLY A 44 -4.50 -9.06 4.81
C GLY A 44 -5.47 -8.08 5.48
N MET A 45 -6.51 -7.67 4.76
CA MET A 45 -7.58 -6.79 5.24
C MET A 45 -8.40 -7.43 6.37
N LEU A 46 -8.68 -8.73 6.27
CA LEU A 46 -9.38 -9.52 7.30
C LEU A 46 -8.50 -9.87 8.52
N GLY A 47 -7.24 -9.43 8.54
CA GLY A 47 -6.31 -9.72 9.65
C GLY A 47 -5.79 -11.16 9.66
N ARG A 48 -6.05 -11.97 8.61
CA ARG A 48 -5.51 -13.33 8.42
C ARG A 48 -4.06 -13.28 7.93
N LEU A 49 -3.22 -12.53 8.64
CA LEU A 49 -1.91 -12.08 8.18
C LEU A 49 -0.93 -13.23 7.89
N LYS A 50 -0.97 -14.31 8.67
CA LYS A 50 -0.10 -15.49 8.46
C LYS A 50 -0.44 -16.24 7.17
N GLU A 51 -1.72 -16.32 6.83
CA GLU A 51 -2.20 -16.95 5.59
C GLU A 51 -1.88 -16.04 4.39
N ALA A 52 -2.18 -14.74 4.51
CA ALA A 52 -1.83 -13.75 3.51
C ALA A 52 -0.34 -13.76 3.16
N ALA A 53 0.54 -13.81 4.16
CA ALA A 53 1.98 -13.86 3.93
C ALA A 53 2.41 -15.13 3.19
N ARG A 54 1.93 -16.30 3.64
CA ARG A 54 2.27 -17.58 3.01
C ARG A 54 1.84 -17.61 1.54
N GLU A 55 0.62 -17.17 1.25
CA GLU A 55 0.11 -17.12 -0.13
C GLU A 55 0.87 -16.09 -0.97
N GLY A 56 1.14 -14.91 -0.41
CA GLY A 56 1.90 -13.86 -1.09
C GLY A 56 3.34 -14.28 -1.41
N GLU A 57 4.02 -14.95 -0.49
CA GLU A 57 5.35 -15.54 -0.68
C GLU A 57 5.35 -16.59 -1.79
N ALA A 58 4.37 -17.50 -1.79
CA ALA A 58 4.24 -18.54 -2.81
C ALA A 58 3.97 -17.96 -4.22
N ILE A 59 3.13 -16.92 -4.31
CA ILE A 59 2.89 -16.20 -5.57
C ILE A 59 4.17 -15.50 -6.02
N LEU A 60 4.84 -14.77 -5.12
CA LEU A 60 6.06 -14.06 -5.44
C LEU A 60 7.17 -15.00 -5.95
N ALA A 61 7.30 -16.19 -5.37
CA ALA A 61 8.31 -17.18 -5.75
C ALA A 61 8.17 -17.68 -7.20
N THR A 62 6.95 -17.68 -7.75
CA THR A 62 6.66 -18.20 -9.10
C THR A 62 6.29 -17.12 -10.11
N ALA A 63 6.13 -15.86 -9.67
CA ALA A 63 5.69 -14.76 -10.51
C ALA A 63 6.75 -14.34 -11.54
N SER A 64 6.38 -14.38 -12.82
CA SER A 64 7.17 -13.79 -13.91
C SER A 64 7.20 -12.26 -13.86
N ASN A 65 6.10 -11.63 -13.43
CA ASN A 65 6.03 -10.21 -13.13
C ASN A 65 5.83 -10.00 -11.62
N ARG A 66 6.93 -9.62 -10.96
CA ARG A 66 7.01 -9.53 -9.49
C ARG A 66 6.45 -8.23 -8.92
N PHE A 67 6.21 -7.21 -9.74
CA PHE A 67 5.89 -5.85 -9.27
C PHE A 67 4.69 -5.79 -8.31
N HIS A 68 3.53 -6.33 -8.71
CA HIS A 68 2.34 -6.32 -7.85
C HIS A 68 2.43 -7.29 -6.66
N PRO A 69 2.93 -8.53 -6.82
CA PRO A 69 3.20 -9.42 -5.69
C PRO A 69 4.08 -8.78 -4.60
N LEU A 70 5.16 -8.08 -4.99
CA LEU A 70 6.05 -7.37 -4.05
C LEU A 70 5.27 -6.33 -3.22
N LEU A 71 4.46 -5.49 -3.87
CA LEU A 71 3.71 -4.44 -3.19
C LEU A 71 2.63 -4.99 -2.25
N ILE A 72 1.89 -6.02 -2.68
CA ILE A 72 0.86 -6.65 -1.83
C ILE A 72 1.50 -7.36 -0.64
N LEU A 73 2.58 -8.12 -0.84
CA LEU A 73 3.27 -8.78 0.27
C LEU A 73 3.91 -7.76 1.24
N ALA A 74 4.44 -6.64 0.74
CA ALA A 74 4.94 -5.56 1.58
C ALA A 74 3.85 -4.97 2.48
N GLN A 75 2.62 -4.79 1.98
CA GLN A 75 1.48 -4.35 2.80
C GLN A 75 1.13 -5.37 3.89
N VAL A 76 1.17 -6.67 3.56
CA VAL A 76 0.94 -7.73 4.56
C VAL A 76 2.01 -7.68 5.65
N TYR A 77 3.28 -7.51 5.29
CA TYR A 77 4.38 -7.38 6.25
C TYR A 77 4.29 -6.11 7.09
N LEU A 78 3.85 -4.99 6.51
CA LEU A 78 3.59 -3.77 7.25
C LEU A 78 2.56 -3.99 8.37
N ARG A 79 1.46 -4.69 8.07
CA ARG A 79 0.43 -5.06 9.06
C ARG A 79 0.93 -6.04 10.12
N GLN A 80 1.99 -6.80 9.83
CA GLN A 80 2.68 -7.65 10.80
C GLN A 80 3.77 -6.93 11.58
N TYR A 81 3.96 -5.62 11.38
CA TYR A 81 5.06 -4.83 11.95
C TYR A 81 6.45 -5.33 11.52
N ARG A 82 6.54 -6.08 10.41
CA ARG A 82 7.79 -6.53 9.79
C ARG A 82 8.32 -5.46 8.85
N TRP A 83 8.64 -4.29 9.41
CA TRP A 83 8.98 -3.09 8.64
C TRP A 83 10.23 -3.26 7.76
N HIS A 84 11.23 -3.98 8.26
CA HIS A 84 12.45 -4.28 7.51
C HIS A 84 12.15 -5.12 6.26
N ASP A 85 11.38 -6.19 6.42
CA ASP A 85 11.02 -7.06 5.30
C ASP A 85 10.14 -6.32 4.27
N ALA A 86 9.20 -5.50 4.74
CA ALA A 86 8.39 -4.63 3.88
C ALA A 86 9.26 -3.64 3.09
N ALA A 87 10.29 -3.07 3.72
CA ALA A 87 11.25 -2.18 3.06
C ALA A 87 11.99 -2.88 1.93
N MET A 88 12.50 -4.10 2.18
CA MET A 88 13.23 -4.88 1.19
C MET A 88 12.38 -5.18 -0.05
N LEU A 89 11.11 -5.55 0.15
CA LEU A 89 10.19 -5.79 -0.96
C LEU A 89 9.85 -4.52 -1.75
N GLN A 90 9.70 -3.38 -1.07
CA GLN A 90 9.42 -2.10 -1.72
C GLN A 90 10.63 -1.59 -2.51
N GLU A 91 11.85 -1.78 -2.00
CA GLU A 91 13.09 -1.45 -2.70
C GLU A 91 13.24 -2.30 -3.98
N GLU A 92 13.00 -3.61 -3.90
CA GLU A 92 12.98 -4.49 -5.08
C GLU A 92 11.92 -4.02 -6.10
N ALA A 93 10.73 -3.63 -5.62
CA ALA A 93 9.67 -3.12 -6.49
C ALA A 93 10.05 -1.79 -7.15
N LEU A 94 10.77 -0.91 -6.44
CA LEU A 94 11.25 0.38 -6.93
C LEU A 94 12.30 0.19 -8.02
N GLN A 95 13.29 -0.68 -7.79
CA GLN A 95 14.31 -1.04 -8.79
C GLN A 95 13.68 -1.65 -10.05
N GLY A 96 12.60 -2.40 -9.89
CA GLY A 96 11.82 -2.97 -11.00
C GLY A 96 10.85 -2.00 -11.68
N ALA A 97 10.66 -0.77 -11.15
CA ALA A 97 9.67 0.18 -11.64
C ALA A 97 10.12 0.89 -12.94
N ARG A 98 10.04 0.19 -14.07
CA ARG A 98 10.43 0.73 -15.40
C ARG A 98 9.50 1.80 -15.98
N LYS A 99 8.52 2.29 -15.20
CA LYS A 99 7.51 3.27 -15.64
C LYS A 99 7.24 4.25 -14.50
N LEU A 100 7.11 5.54 -14.81
CA LEU A 100 6.81 6.59 -13.82
C LEU A 100 5.56 6.28 -12.98
N ALA A 101 4.50 5.75 -13.60
CA ALA A 101 3.27 5.39 -12.90
C ALA A 101 3.43 4.21 -11.92
N ARG A 102 4.45 3.35 -12.14
CA ARG A 102 4.82 2.29 -11.20
C ARG A 102 5.68 2.85 -10.09
N GLU A 103 6.65 3.70 -10.42
CA GLU A 103 7.49 4.37 -9.43
C GLU A 103 6.65 5.19 -8.44
N ALA A 104 5.71 6.00 -8.93
CA ALA A 104 4.79 6.77 -8.10
C ALA A 104 4.05 5.89 -7.09
N LEU A 105 3.54 4.72 -7.54
CA LEU A 105 2.84 3.78 -6.69
C LEU A 105 3.75 3.18 -5.61
N VAL A 106 4.99 2.82 -5.96
CA VAL A 106 5.95 2.28 -4.99
C VAL A 106 6.31 3.34 -3.95
N ARG A 107 6.59 4.57 -4.38
CA ARG A 107 6.92 5.69 -3.50
C ARG A 107 5.78 6.05 -2.55
N GLU A 108 4.54 6.03 -3.03
CA GLU A 108 3.36 6.20 -2.18
C GLU A 108 3.32 5.12 -1.06
N GLN A 109 3.58 3.86 -1.41
CA GLN A 109 3.59 2.75 -0.45
C GLN A 109 4.77 2.83 0.53
N ILE A 110 5.95 3.29 0.09
CA ILE A 110 7.09 3.58 0.96
C ILE A 110 6.74 4.71 1.93
N GLY A 111 6.13 5.79 1.44
CA GLY A 111 5.67 6.91 2.25
C GLY A 111 4.70 6.47 3.36
N LYS A 112 3.70 5.64 3.03
CA LYS A 112 2.77 5.08 4.02
C LYS A 112 3.47 4.19 5.06
N ARG A 113 4.43 3.35 4.65
CA ARG A 113 5.25 2.55 5.58
C ARG A 113 6.06 3.46 6.52
N LEU A 114 6.72 4.49 5.99
CA LEU A 114 7.51 5.43 6.79
C LEU A 114 6.63 6.21 7.78
N PHE A 115 5.40 6.54 7.38
CA PHE A 115 4.42 7.13 8.28
C PHE A 115 4.08 6.18 9.44
N ASP A 116 3.82 4.90 9.14
CA ASP A 116 3.58 3.87 10.15
C ASP A 116 4.78 3.64 11.09
N GLU A 117 6.01 3.84 10.60
CA GLU A 117 7.24 3.79 11.40
C GLU A 117 7.47 5.06 12.25
N GLY A 118 6.61 6.09 12.14
CA GLY A 118 6.76 7.37 12.82
C GLY A 118 7.81 8.30 12.20
N ARG A 119 8.31 7.98 10.99
CA ARG A 119 9.34 8.73 10.26
C ARG A 119 8.69 9.77 9.35
N TYR A 120 7.95 10.70 9.94
CA TYR A 120 7.02 11.57 9.21
C TYR A 120 7.67 12.51 8.18
N GLN A 121 8.86 13.05 8.46
CA GLN A 121 9.59 13.88 7.51
C GLN A 121 9.98 13.10 6.25
N ALA A 122 10.50 11.87 6.42
CA ALA A 122 10.86 11.00 5.31
C ALA A 122 9.61 10.53 4.54
N ALA A 123 8.53 10.24 5.26
CA ALA A 123 7.24 9.91 4.66
C ALA A 123 6.73 11.05 3.75
N ALA A 124 6.79 12.29 4.23
CA ALA A 124 6.37 13.46 3.45
C ALA A 124 7.20 13.63 2.16
N ALA A 125 8.52 13.41 2.22
CA ALA A 125 9.38 13.49 1.04
C ALA A 125 9.01 12.46 -0.04
N GLU A 126 8.77 11.21 0.36
CA GLU A 126 8.38 10.15 -0.60
C GLU A 126 6.98 10.39 -1.19
N LEU A 127 6.04 10.87 -0.38
CA LEU A 127 4.68 11.19 -0.82
C LEU A 127 4.64 12.42 -1.74
N GLU A 128 5.51 13.40 -1.50
CA GLU A 128 5.67 14.56 -2.39
C GLU A 128 6.22 14.13 -3.76
N TRP A 129 7.25 13.27 -3.78
CA TRP A 129 7.74 12.69 -5.02
C TRP A 129 6.65 11.90 -5.75
N ALA A 130 5.92 11.04 -5.04
CA ALA A 130 4.82 10.28 -5.63
C ALA A 130 3.75 11.19 -6.27
N MET A 131 3.40 12.29 -5.60
CA MET A 131 2.46 13.30 -6.11
C MET A 131 2.95 13.95 -7.41
N ASP A 132 4.23 14.31 -7.50
CA ASP A 132 4.80 14.91 -8.70
C ASP A 132 4.75 13.93 -9.89
N LEU A 133 5.10 12.65 -9.66
CA LEU A 133 5.00 11.62 -10.69
C LEU A 133 3.55 11.36 -11.12
N TYR A 134 2.58 11.42 -10.19
CA TYR A 134 1.17 11.29 -10.54
C TYR A 134 0.67 12.45 -11.41
N ARG A 135 1.10 13.68 -11.13
CA ARG A 135 0.80 14.85 -11.98
C ARG A 135 1.37 14.68 -13.39
N THR A 136 2.61 14.20 -13.51
CA THR A 136 3.25 13.99 -14.82
C THR A 136 2.60 12.88 -15.64
N THR A 137 2.08 11.83 -15.00
CA THR A 137 1.55 10.64 -15.68
C THR A 137 0.05 10.68 -15.98
N GLY A 138 -0.66 11.72 -15.52
CA GLY A 138 -2.11 11.85 -15.73
C GLY A 138 -2.92 10.75 -15.05
N ARG A 139 -2.49 10.28 -13.87
CA ARG A 139 -3.18 9.23 -13.11
C ARG A 139 -4.57 9.67 -12.62
N SER A 140 -5.39 8.69 -12.26
CA SER A 140 -6.78 8.89 -11.84
C SER A 140 -6.88 9.71 -10.55
N GLU A 141 -7.90 10.56 -10.48
CA GLU A 141 -8.20 11.47 -9.36
C GLU A 141 -8.19 10.75 -7.99
N SER A 142 -8.78 9.56 -7.93
CA SER A 142 -8.81 8.72 -6.71
C SER A 142 -7.42 8.45 -6.10
N GLN A 143 -6.40 8.15 -6.92
CA GLN A 143 -5.05 7.87 -6.42
C GLN A 143 -4.33 9.13 -5.96
N THR A 144 -4.51 10.22 -6.71
CA THR A 144 -3.98 11.53 -6.36
C THR A 144 -4.57 12.01 -5.03
N THR A 145 -5.87 11.80 -4.79
CA THR A 145 -6.54 12.16 -3.53
C THR A 145 -6.00 11.38 -2.33
N ALA A 146 -5.84 10.06 -2.47
CA ALA A 146 -5.28 9.23 -1.40
C ALA A 146 -3.84 9.63 -1.05
N CYS A 147 -3.01 9.89 -2.07
CA CYS A 147 -1.64 10.34 -1.89
C CYS A 147 -1.57 11.75 -1.27
N ALA A 148 -2.46 12.67 -1.67
CA ALA A 148 -2.55 14.00 -1.11
C ALA A 148 -2.96 14.00 0.38
N LEU A 149 -3.93 13.16 0.76
CA LEU A 149 -4.31 12.96 2.17
C LEU A 149 -3.13 12.47 2.99
N ALA A 150 -2.43 11.45 2.49
CA ALA A 150 -1.25 10.90 3.16
C ALA A 150 -0.14 11.96 3.32
N LEU A 151 0.13 12.75 2.29
CA LEU A 151 1.14 13.82 2.33
C LEU A 151 0.79 14.89 3.37
N ALA A 152 -0.47 15.34 3.39
CA ALA A 152 -0.95 16.32 4.36
C ALA A 152 -0.76 15.82 5.79
N ARG A 153 -1.13 14.56 6.05
CA ARG A 153 -0.98 13.92 7.36
C ARG A 153 0.48 13.79 7.79
N ALA A 154 1.36 13.36 6.88
CA ALA A 154 2.78 13.24 7.17
C ALA A 154 3.42 14.60 7.53
N ARG A 155 3.03 15.68 6.84
CA ARG A 155 3.48 17.04 7.14
C ARG A 155 2.99 17.53 8.50
N GLU A 156 1.73 17.27 8.82
CA GLU A 156 1.13 17.64 10.10
C GLU A 156 1.87 16.98 11.28
N GLU A 157 2.09 15.67 11.21
CA GLU A 157 2.77 14.92 12.28
C GLU A 157 4.27 15.28 12.36
N SER A 158 4.92 15.51 11.23
CA SER A 158 6.29 16.01 11.21
C SER A 158 6.41 17.39 11.86
N PHE A 159 5.40 18.26 11.70
CA PHE A 159 5.38 19.58 12.34
C PHE A 159 5.21 19.45 13.86
N LYS A 160 4.31 18.59 14.32
CA LYS A 160 4.08 18.33 15.76
C LYS A 160 5.31 17.76 16.47
N GLN A 161 6.09 16.90 15.82
CA GLN A 161 7.31 16.33 16.41
C GLN A 161 8.46 17.34 16.58
N ASN A 162 8.43 18.45 15.84
CA ASN A 162 9.48 19.47 15.83
C ASN A 162 9.14 20.70 16.70
N GLN A 163 8.03 20.66 17.45
CA GLN A 163 7.66 21.65 18.47
C GLN A 163 7.95 21.12 19.86
#